data_AF-A0A2V8GMX2-F1
#
_entry.id   AF-A0A2V8GMX2-F1
#
_cell.length_a   1.000
_cell.length_b   1.000
_cell.length_c   1.000
_cell.angle_alpha   90.00
_cell.angle_beta   90.00
_cell.angle_gamma   90.00
#
_symmetry.space_group_name_H-M   'P 1'
#
loop_
_entity.id
_entity.type
_entity.pdbx_description
1 polymer ?
#
loop_
_entity_poly.entity_id
_entity_poly.type
_entity_poly.pdbx_seq_one_letter_code
_entity_poly.pdbx_strand_id
1 'polypeptide(L)'
;MDVHLLSPGPYTTTNGGSGQVHGDRLHQMDVRFSKLLHFGGTRARANMDIYNALNSSAVLTQNDTFGDWQRPTEILIARFVKFSVQFDF
;
A
#
# COMPACT_ATOMS: atom_id res chain seq x y z
N MET A 1 1.83 16.08 8.08
CA MET A 1 1.94 14.61 8.14
C MET A 1 0.65 14.08 7.57
N ASP A 2 0.74 13.19 6.60
CA ASP A 2 -0.42 12.51 6.02
C ASP A 2 -0.28 10.99 6.26
N VAL A 3 -1.39 10.33 6.59
CA VAL A 3 -1.42 8.88 6.84
C VAL A 3 -2.58 8.30 6.05
N HIS A 4 -2.26 7.35 5.18
CA HIS A 4 -3.24 6.65 4.38
C HIS A 4 -3.26 5.19 4.80
N LEU A 5 -4.40 4.73 5.33
CA LEU A 5 -4.62 3.33 5.69
C LEU A 5 -5.49 2.68 4.62
N LEU A 6 -4.95 1.64 4.00
CA LEU A 6 -5.70 0.75 3.12
C LEU A 6 -6.11 -0.49 3.91
N SER A 7 -7.42 -0.68 4.06
CA SER A 7 -8.04 -1.94 4.45
C SER A 7 -8.81 -2.49 3.25
N PRO A 8 -8.65 -3.75 2.84
CA PRO A 8 -9.44 -4.31 1.77
C PRO A 8 -10.90 -4.34 2.16
N GLY A 9 -11.74 -4.03 1.18
CA GLY A 9 -13.06 -4.63 1.13
C GLY A 9 -12.94 -6.15 0.96
N PRO A 10 -14.02 -6.90 1.26
CA PRO A 10 -14.04 -8.34 1.05
C PRO A 10 -13.60 -8.70 -0.38
N TYR A 11 -12.52 -9.49 -0.52
CA TYR A 11 -12.17 -10.10 -1.80
C TYR A 11 -13.16 -11.25 -2.04
N THR A 12 -14.23 -10.97 -2.75
CA THR A 12 -15.35 -11.91 -2.97
C THR A 12 -15.09 -12.70 -4.24
N THR A 13 -14.67 -13.96 -4.13
CA THR A 13 -14.46 -14.83 -5.31
C THR A 13 -15.69 -15.72 -5.48
N THR A 14 -16.38 -15.58 -6.61
CA THR A 14 -17.57 -16.38 -6.92
C THR A 14 -17.14 -17.68 -7.57
N ASN A 15 -16.95 -18.73 -6.77
CA ASN A 15 -16.80 -20.07 -7.31
C ASN A 15 -18.17 -20.49 -7.90
N GLY A 16 -18.18 -21.18 -9.05
CA GLY A 16 -19.36 -21.55 -9.86
C GLY A 16 -20.36 -22.51 -9.19
N GLY A 17 -20.47 -22.47 -7.86
CA GLY A 17 -21.43 -23.17 -7.02
C GLY A 17 -21.56 -22.47 -5.66
N SER A 18 -22.26 -21.33 -5.63
CA SER A 18 -22.91 -20.74 -4.43
C SER A 18 -22.07 -20.41 -3.18
N GLY A 19 -20.73 -20.46 -3.22
CA GLY A 19 -19.86 -20.07 -2.09
C GLY A 19 -19.00 -18.84 -2.42
N GLN A 20 -19.12 -17.79 -1.61
CA GLN A 20 -18.18 -16.66 -1.62
C GLN A 20 -17.04 -16.96 -0.65
N VAL A 21 -15.83 -17.13 -1.17
CA VAL A 21 -14.62 -17.25 -0.33
C VAL A 21 -13.99 -15.88 -0.21
N HIS A 22 -13.62 -15.51 1.01
CA HIS A 22 -12.94 -14.26 1.30
C HIS A 22 -11.44 -14.52 1.38
N GLY A 23 -10.66 -13.76 0.61
CA GLY A 23 -9.19 -13.75 0.75
C GLY A 23 -8.71 -13.19 2.09
N ASP A 24 -7.39 -13.28 2.31
CA ASP A 24 -6.75 -12.78 3.53
C ASP A 24 -6.95 -11.28 3.75
N ARG A 25 -6.94 -10.87 5.03
CA ARG A 25 -7.06 -9.46 5.41
C ARG A 25 -5.74 -8.73 5.16
N LEU A 26 -5.78 -7.64 4.39
CA LEU A 26 -4.66 -6.72 4.22
C LEU A 26 -4.77 -5.53 5.17
N HIS A 27 -3.62 -5.12 5.69
CA HIS A 27 -3.47 -3.93 6.53
C HIS A 27 -2.23 -3.19 6.07
N GLN A 28 -2.42 -2.12 5.31
CA GLN A 28 -1.32 -1.30 4.81
C GLN A 28 -1.47 0.13 5.29
N MET A 29 -0.44 0.63 5.98
CA MET A 29 -0.36 2.03 6.40
C MET A 29 0.78 2.70 5.65
N ASP A 30 0.47 3.79 4.95
CA ASP A 30 1.46 4.64 4.31
C ASP A 30 1.52 5.97 5.06
N VAL A 31 2.73 6.51 5.25
CA VAL A 31 2.96 7.73 6.04
C VAL A 31 3.82 8.71 5.26
N ARG A 32 3.40 9.97 5.20
CA ARG A 32 4.15 11.07 4.59
C ARG A 32 4.50 12.15 5.59
N PHE A 33 5.78 12.48 5.64
CA PHE A 33 6.31 13.66 6.32
C PHE A 33 6.74 14.70 5.29
N SER A 34 6.29 15.93 5.48
CA SER A 34 6.64 17.06 4.62
C SER A 34 7.07 18.24 5.48
N LYS A 35 8.18 18.88 5.13
CA LYS A 35 8.66 20.11 5.76
C LYS A 35 8.89 21.18 4.70
N LEU A 36 8.26 22.33 4.91
CA LEU A 36 8.51 23.53 4.11
C LEU A 36 9.64 24.34 4.76
N LEU A 37 10.72 24.52 4.02
CA LEU A 37 11.92 25.27 4.38
C LEU A 37 11.90 26.60 3.61
N HIS A 38 12.24 27.68 4.30
CA HIS A 38 12.35 29.01 3.71
C HIS A 38 13.79 29.48 3.88
N PHE A 39 14.46 29.86 2.78
CA PHE A 39 15.83 30.35 2.80
C PHE A 39 16.02 31.41 1.71
N GLY A 40 16.38 32.64 2.09
CA GLY A 40 16.80 33.68 1.15
C GLY A 40 15.77 34.04 0.06
N GLY A 41 14.47 33.96 0.35
CA GLY A 41 13.39 34.19 -0.62
C GLY A 41 12.94 32.94 -1.38
N THR A 42 13.74 31.88 -1.38
CA THR A 42 13.41 30.58 -1.99
C THR A 42 12.63 29.71 -1.00
N ARG A 43 11.70 28.90 -1.52
CA ARG A 43 10.93 27.91 -0.74
C ARG A 43 11.34 26.51 -1.20
N ALA A 44 11.63 25.64 -0.25
CA ALA A 44 11.94 24.24 -0.53
C ALA A 44 11.04 23.32 0.30
N ARG A 45 10.32 22.40 -0.35
CA ARG A 45 9.53 21.37 0.32
C ARG A 45 10.28 20.05 0.29
N ALA A 46 10.79 19.62 1.45
CA ALA A 46 11.37 18.30 1.64
C ALA A 46 10.28 17.31 2.06
N ASN A 47 10.26 16.13 1.45
CA ASN A 47 9.30 15.07 1.74
C ASN A 47 9.98 13.72 1.95
N MET A 48 9.41 12.94 2.87
CA MET A 48 9.75 11.55 3.14
C MET A 48 8.44 10.76 3.16
N ASP A 49 8.31 9.81 2.26
CA ASP A 49 7.17 8.90 2.15
C ASP A 49 7.60 7.50 2.57
N ILE A 50 6.91 6.92 3.54
CA ILE A 50 7.11 5.54 4.02
C ILE A 50 5.90 4.74 3.56
N TYR A 51 6.15 3.78 2.66
CA TYR A 51 5.12 2.87 2.17
C TYR A 51 5.19 1.56 2.93
N ASN A 52 4.03 0.96 3.20
CA ASN A 52 3.90 -0.26 4.00
C ASN A 52 4.63 -0.13 5.35
N ALA A 53 4.30 0.91 6.11
CA ALA A 53 4.90 1.21 7.40
C ALA A 53 4.71 0.09 8.45
N LEU A 54 3.62 -0.68 8.35
CA LEU A 54 3.37 -1.87 9.16
C LEU A 54 4.16 -3.10 8.67
N ASN A 55 4.75 -3.02 7.47
CA ASN A 55 5.50 -4.10 6.82
C ASN A 55 4.72 -5.41 6.73
N SER A 56 3.48 -5.29 6.29
CA SER A 56 2.60 -6.41 6.00
C SER A 56 3.08 -7.15 4.75
N SER A 57 2.83 -8.46 4.72
CA SER A 57 3.10 -9.36 3.59
C SER A 57 1.81 -9.93 3.01
N ALA A 58 0.72 -9.17 3.05
CA ALA A 58 -0.59 -9.64 2.65
C ALA A 58 -0.63 -10.03 1.17
N VAL A 59 -1.42 -11.06 0.87
CA VAL A 59 -1.70 -11.51 -0.50
C VAL A 59 -2.68 -10.54 -1.16
N LEU A 60 -2.34 -10.02 -2.34
CA LEU A 60 -3.18 -9.09 -3.09
C LEU A 60 -4.10 -9.82 -4.07
N THR A 61 -3.57 -10.85 -4.72
CA THR A 61 -4.30 -11.71 -5.65
C THR A 61 -3.88 -13.15 -5.45
N GLN A 62 -4.84 -14.06 -5.63
CA GLN A 62 -4.65 -15.50 -5.52
C GLN A 62 -5.41 -16.21 -6.64
N ASN A 63 -5.00 -17.44 -6.96
CA ASN A 63 -5.67 -18.27 -7.94
C ASN A 63 -6.88 -18.99 -7.32
N ASP A 64 -8.05 -18.88 -7.95
CA ASP A 64 -9.29 -19.55 -7.51
C ASP A 64 -9.64 -20.77 -8.38
N THR A 65 -8.70 -21.26 -9.21
CA THR A 65 -8.90 -22.47 -10.01
C THR A 65 -8.69 -23.71 -9.16
N PHE A 66 -9.61 -24.68 -9.22
CA PHE A 66 -9.58 -25.88 -8.37
C PHE A 66 -8.26 -26.67 -8.41
N GLY A 67 -7.49 -26.62 -9.51
CA GLY A 67 -6.19 -27.30 -9.63
C GLY A 67 -4.99 -26.57 -9.02
N ASP A 68 -5.13 -25.30 -8.65
CA ASP A 68 -4.07 -24.45 -8.10
C ASP A 68 -4.67 -23.41 -7.14
N TRP A 69 -5.65 -23.88 -6.36
CA TRP A 69 -6.52 -23.09 -5.50
C TRP A 69 -5.72 -22.41 -4.37
N GLN A 70 -6.03 -21.12 -4.13
CA GLN A 70 -5.43 -20.24 -3.14
C GLN A 70 -3.92 -20.01 -3.30
N ARG A 71 -3.36 -20.27 -4.48
CA ARG A 71 -1.97 -19.90 -4.74
C ARG A 71 -1.84 -18.38 -4.88
N PRO A 72 -1.01 -17.70 -4.07
CA PRO A 72 -0.76 -16.28 -4.23
C PRO A 72 -0.10 -16.00 -5.58
N THR A 73 -0.67 -15.07 -6.34
CA THR A 73 -0.10 -14.57 -7.60
C THR A 73 0.56 -13.21 -7.43
N GLU A 74 0.13 -12.44 -6.43
CA GLU A 74 0.71 -11.14 -6.09
C GLU A 74 0.71 -10.94 -4.58
N ILE A 75 1.81 -10.41 -4.06
CA ILE A 75 2.01 -10.13 -2.64
C ILE A 75 2.34 -8.64 -2.51
N LEU A 76 1.87 -8.03 -1.42
CA LEU A 76 2.17 -6.65 -1.10
C LEU A 76 3.69 -6.42 -1.06
N ILE A 77 4.12 -5.32 -1.70
CA ILE A 77 5.53 -4.94 -1.71
C ILE A 77 6.05 -4.68 -0.29
N ALA A 78 7.32 -5.05 -0.04
CA ALA A 78 7.99 -4.80 1.22
C ALA A 78 8.06 -3.30 1.56
N ARG A 79 8.32 -2.98 2.83
CA ARG A 79 8.48 -1.58 3.27
C ARG A 79 9.56 -0.87 2.46
N PHE A 80 9.26 0.34 2.01
CA PHE A 80 10.25 1.18 1.35
C PHE A 80 10.02 2.66 1.66
N VAL A 81 11.09 3.44 1.51
CA VAL A 81 11.09 4.87 1.77
C VAL A 81 11.43 5.61 0.49
N LYS A 82 10.69 6.67 0.21
CA LYS A 82 10.95 7.59 -0.90
C LYS A 82 11.24 8.98 -0.36
N PHE A 83 12.30 9.59 -0.90
CA PHE A 83 12.68 10.96 -0.62
C PHE A 83 12.40 11.84 -1.82
N SER A 84 11.92 13.06 -1.59
CA SER A 84 11.76 14.06 -2.65
C SER A 84 11.92 15.47 -2.12
N VAL A 85 12.44 16.36 -2.97
CA VAL A 85 12.54 17.80 -2.68
C VAL A 85 11.95 18.56 -3.86
N GLN A 86 11.12 19.55 -3.56
CA GLN A 86 10.61 20.52 -4.52
C GLN A 86 11.16 21.90 -4.18
N PHE A 87 11.68 22.62 -5.18
CA PHE A 87 12.15 23.99 -5.04
C PHE A 87 11.22 24.93 -5.82
N ASP A 88 10.81 26.02 -5.17
CA ASP A 88 10.13 27.15 -5.80
C ASP A 88 11.05 28.38 -5.66
N PHE A 89 11.41 29.00 -6.79
CA PHE A 89 12.33 30.13 -6.91
C PHE A 89 11.66 31.37 -7.52
#